data_AF-A0A3M6UIS5-F1
#
_entry.id   AF-A0A3M6UIS5-F1
#
_cell.length_a   1.000
_cell.length_b   1.000
_cell.length_c   1.000
_cell.angle_alpha   90.00
_cell.angle_beta   90.00
_cell.angle_gamma   90.00
#
_symmetry.space_group_name_H-M   'P 1'
#
loop_
_entity.id
_entity.type
_entity.pdbx_description
1 polymer ?
#
loop_
_entity_poly.entity_id
_entity_poly.type
_entity_poly.pdbx_seq_one_letter_code
_entity_poly.pdbx_strand_id
1 'polypeptide(L)'
;MARVKLLNSLTDPSNDPKSIQQATELYLSLLHGLVNDPAQGSGDSKLRKLVMFKWTNSICGNTPTCSADSVFELTSVCLNVAIWYTKYAAKLAAKGEVTMDEAKEVHTCLRAAGGMFKFVKESLMPRLGDLSAEKGADTDQRVLEAYQMQCVAEAQEVTVARAVELKHKASLISALTNETSKLFTAASDSLKSVEPTKAGKWKKYLDLKAAFYQSYAYCFCGETLLAEDQCGKAIRALQESDKLYKKAEAISHEYSSTRGPGTTARPWQHPFFLKLGPIIRKKLEKANHENGFIYFHKVPPEPPELELKATHGLASPQEFTLPAPHALWSGDTYAGFDASKAHPPPASQAASGDVKPVPEPEDSSPVKPANNSSGCVVS
;
A
#
# COMPACT_ATOMS: atom_id res chain seq x y z
N MET A 1 28.49 -6.85 -7.37
CA MET A 1 28.23 -5.40 -7.35
C MET A 1 26.75 -5.04 -7.53
N ALA A 2 25.98 -5.72 -8.39
CA ALA A 2 24.55 -5.41 -8.62
C ALA A 2 23.68 -5.37 -7.35
N ARG A 3 23.78 -6.37 -6.47
CA ARG A 3 23.04 -6.40 -5.18
C ARG A 3 23.29 -5.15 -4.33
N VAL A 4 24.56 -4.83 -4.08
CA VAL A 4 24.96 -3.67 -3.26
C VAL A 4 24.45 -2.37 -3.88
N LYS A 5 24.56 -2.22 -5.21
CA LYS A 5 24.04 -1.03 -5.92
C LYS A 5 22.53 -0.88 -5.71
N LEU A 6 21.76 -1.97 -5.87
CA LEU A 6 20.31 -1.95 -5.65
C LEU A 6 20.00 -1.55 -4.20
N LEU A 7 20.57 -2.24 -3.21
CA LEU A 7 20.30 -1.98 -1.80
C LEU A 7 20.63 -0.53 -1.40
N ASN A 8 21.75 0.01 -1.85
CA ASN A 8 22.11 1.41 -1.60
C ASN A 8 21.14 2.39 -2.27
N SER A 9 20.51 2.01 -3.39
CA SER A 9 19.51 2.87 -4.06
C SER A 9 18.16 2.80 -3.35
N LEU A 10 17.82 1.70 -2.68
CA LEU A 10 16.56 1.56 -1.95
C LEU A 10 16.51 2.36 -0.64
N THR A 11 17.64 2.89 -0.15
CA THR A 11 17.67 3.69 1.09
C THR A 11 17.17 5.11 0.90
N ASP A 12 17.10 5.60 -0.34
CA ASP A 12 16.64 6.95 -0.66
C ASP A 12 15.39 6.91 -1.55
N PRO A 13 14.20 7.28 -1.02
CA PRO A 13 12.97 7.37 -1.79
C PRO A 13 12.93 8.57 -2.75
N SER A 14 14.02 9.33 -2.88
CA SER A 14 14.18 10.40 -3.88
C SER A 14 14.79 9.90 -5.20
N ASN A 15 15.32 8.67 -5.21
CA ASN A 15 15.89 8.09 -6.42
C ASN A 15 14.82 7.96 -7.52
N ASP A 16 15.23 8.06 -8.78
CA ASP A 16 14.27 7.99 -9.87
C ASP A 16 13.76 6.55 -10.07
N PRO A 17 12.43 6.36 -10.31
CA PRO A 17 11.85 5.03 -10.47
C PRO A 17 12.50 4.20 -11.58
N LYS A 18 12.95 4.84 -12.66
CA LYS A 18 13.58 4.17 -13.80
C LYS A 18 14.93 3.56 -13.42
N SER A 19 15.76 4.26 -12.66
CA SER A 19 17.04 3.73 -12.16
C SER A 19 16.82 2.59 -11.18
N ILE A 20 15.80 2.66 -10.31
CA ILE A 20 15.43 1.56 -9.42
C ILE A 20 14.98 0.34 -10.22
N GLN A 21 14.13 0.54 -11.23
CA GLN A 21 13.71 -0.53 -12.13
C GLN A 21 14.92 -1.19 -12.81
N GLN A 22 15.83 -0.41 -13.40
CA GLN A 22 17.03 -0.94 -14.05
C GLN A 22 17.96 -1.70 -13.10
N ALA A 23 18.16 -1.18 -11.88
CA ALA A 23 18.95 -1.85 -10.86
C ALA A 23 18.30 -3.16 -10.39
N THR A 24 16.97 -3.17 -10.28
CA THR A 24 16.17 -4.35 -9.94
C THR A 24 16.28 -5.40 -11.05
N GLU A 25 16.02 -5.03 -12.30
CA GLU A 25 16.12 -5.94 -13.45
C GLU A 25 17.50 -6.57 -13.57
N LEU A 26 18.56 -5.77 -13.42
CA LEU A 26 19.94 -6.26 -13.45
C LEU A 26 20.21 -7.26 -12.31
N TYR A 27 19.77 -6.96 -11.08
CA TYR A 27 20.02 -7.86 -9.97
C TYR A 27 19.18 -9.14 -10.05
N LEU A 28 17.89 -9.03 -10.37
CA LEU A 28 17.00 -10.18 -10.47
C LEU A 28 17.36 -11.10 -11.64
N SER A 29 17.81 -10.56 -12.79
CA SER A 29 18.30 -11.37 -13.91
C SER A 29 19.58 -12.16 -13.57
N LEU A 30 20.43 -11.62 -12.70
CA LEU A 30 21.60 -12.33 -12.17
C LEU A 30 21.20 -13.35 -11.09
N LEU A 31 20.26 -13.00 -10.21
CA LEU A 31 19.73 -13.91 -9.19
C LEU A 31 18.97 -15.10 -9.81
N HIS A 32 18.44 -14.93 -11.03
CA HIS A 32 17.67 -15.96 -11.73
C HIS A 32 18.35 -17.34 -11.73
N GLY A 33 19.63 -17.46 -12.06
CA GLY A 33 20.31 -18.76 -12.09
C GLY A 33 20.60 -19.36 -10.72
N LEU A 34 20.43 -18.61 -9.63
CA LEU A 34 20.37 -19.16 -8.27
C LEU A 34 18.96 -19.66 -7.92
N VAL A 35 17.92 -19.20 -8.60
CA VAL A 35 16.52 -19.52 -8.27
C VAL A 35 15.95 -20.59 -9.18
N ASN A 36 16.10 -20.42 -10.48
CA ASN A 36 15.57 -21.30 -11.52
C ASN A 36 16.71 -21.90 -12.34
N ASP A 37 16.52 -23.12 -12.82
CA ASP A 37 17.49 -23.76 -13.71
C ASP A 37 17.56 -23.00 -15.06
N PRO A 38 18.71 -22.41 -15.41
CA PRO A 38 18.85 -21.61 -16.64
C PRO A 38 18.87 -22.47 -17.92
N ALA A 39 19.12 -23.78 -17.82
CA ALA A 39 19.21 -24.69 -18.97
C ALA A 39 17.87 -25.36 -19.29
N GLN A 40 17.08 -25.73 -18.28
CA GLN A 40 15.80 -26.40 -18.46
C GLN A 40 14.59 -25.46 -18.47
N GLY A 41 14.73 -24.21 -18.01
CA GLY A 41 13.66 -23.20 -18.00
C GLY A 41 12.50 -23.48 -17.04
N SER A 42 12.44 -24.69 -16.47
CA SER A 42 11.47 -25.12 -15.46
C SER A 42 12.19 -25.90 -14.36
N GLY A 43 11.95 -25.55 -13.10
CA GLY A 43 12.54 -26.22 -11.93
C GLY A 43 13.50 -25.35 -11.13
N ASP A 44 13.75 -25.76 -9.89
CA ASP A 44 14.67 -25.07 -9.00
C ASP A 44 16.13 -25.26 -9.43
N SER A 45 16.92 -24.19 -9.31
CA SER A 45 18.36 -24.24 -9.54
C SER A 45 19.07 -25.15 -8.53
N LYS A 46 20.09 -25.90 -8.98
CA LYS A 46 21.01 -26.61 -8.07
C LYS A 46 21.75 -25.68 -7.10
N LEU A 47 21.75 -24.37 -7.39
CA LEU A 47 22.42 -23.34 -6.60
C LEU A 47 21.52 -22.69 -5.55
N ARG A 48 20.21 -23.04 -5.52
CA ARG A 48 19.19 -22.39 -4.68
C ARG A 48 19.59 -22.29 -3.21
N LYS A 49 20.17 -23.35 -2.66
CA LYS A 49 20.45 -23.48 -1.22
C LYS A 49 21.89 -23.19 -0.82
N LEU A 50 22.70 -22.55 -1.68
CA LEU A 50 24.15 -22.43 -1.44
C LEU A 50 24.57 -21.18 -0.66
N VAL A 51 23.71 -20.16 -0.59
CA VAL A 51 24.04 -18.87 0.02
C VAL A 51 23.07 -18.60 1.16
N MET A 52 23.62 -18.24 2.33
CA MET A 52 22.83 -17.79 3.48
C MET A 52 22.46 -16.32 3.29
N PHE A 53 21.15 -16.03 3.32
CA PHE A 53 20.60 -14.69 3.27
C PHE A 53 19.99 -14.31 4.61
N LYS A 54 20.05 -13.01 4.93
CA LYS A 54 19.62 -12.45 6.21
C LYS A 54 18.84 -11.16 5.95
N TRP A 55 17.60 -11.10 6.43
CA TRP A 55 16.69 -9.97 6.26
C TRP A 55 15.88 -9.71 7.52
N THR A 56 15.64 -8.45 7.86
CA THR A 56 14.62 -8.06 8.85
C THR A 56 13.23 -8.06 8.20
N ASN A 57 12.19 -7.94 9.02
CA ASN A 57 10.80 -7.81 8.56
C ASN A 57 10.24 -6.44 8.94
N SER A 58 9.34 -5.89 8.12
CA SER A 58 8.85 -4.52 8.25
C SER A 58 8.13 -4.23 9.58
N ILE A 59 7.52 -5.26 10.19
CA ILE A 59 6.77 -5.14 11.46
C ILE A 59 7.31 -6.01 12.60
N CYS A 60 8.43 -6.72 12.43
CA CYS A 60 9.05 -7.53 13.50
C CYS A 60 10.31 -6.89 14.14
N GLY A 61 10.59 -5.61 13.84
CA GLY A 61 11.74 -4.92 14.39
C GLY A 61 13.07 -5.40 13.78
N ASN A 62 14.12 -5.42 14.59
CA ASN A 62 15.49 -5.62 14.12
C ASN A 62 15.97 -7.08 14.13
N THR A 63 15.12 -7.99 14.60
CA THR A 63 15.41 -9.42 14.60
C THR A 63 15.38 -9.94 13.15
N PRO A 64 16.49 -10.50 12.64
CA PRO A 64 16.51 -10.98 11.28
C PRO A 64 15.97 -12.40 11.15
N THR A 65 15.30 -12.67 10.03
CA THR A 65 15.06 -14.01 9.51
C THR A 65 16.23 -14.40 8.60
N CYS A 66 16.78 -15.59 8.83
CA CYS A 66 17.90 -16.14 8.04
C CYS A 66 17.47 -17.38 7.27
N SER A 67 17.82 -17.46 5.99
CA SER A 67 17.57 -18.65 5.18
C SER A 67 18.65 -18.86 4.14
N ALA A 68 19.12 -20.10 4.01
CA ALA A 68 19.94 -20.53 2.89
C ALA A 68 19.06 -20.90 1.69
N ASP A 69 18.35 -19.90 1.16
CA ASP A 69 17.42 -20.07 0.05
C ASP A 69 17.37 -18.82 -0.83
N SER A 70 17.71 -18.98 -2.10
CA SER A 70 17.71 -17.88 -3.07
C SER A 70 16.29 -17.41 -3.43
N VAL A 71 15.25 -18.24 -3.23
CA VAL A 71 13.85 -17.80 -3.31
C VAL A 71 13.53 -16.84 -2.16
N PHE A 72 14.11 -17.05 -0.98
CA PHE A 72 13.97 -16.12 0.14
C PHE A 72 14.62 -14.78 -0.18
N GLU A 73 15.84 -14.76 -0.73
CA GLU A 73 16.46 -13.52 -1.23
C GLU A 73 15.58 -12.82 -2.27
N LEU A 74 15.12 -13.55 -3.29
CA LEU A 74 14.26 -13.00 -4.33
C LEU A 74 12.99 -12.38 -3.74
N THR A 75 12.38 -13.07 -2.78
CA THR A 75 11.19 -12.60 -2.06
C THR A 75 11.49 -11.29 -1.32
N SER A 76 12.51 -11.29 -0.45
CA SER A 76 12.87 -10.11 0.34
C SER A 76 13.23 -8.91 -0.52
N VAL A 77 13.92 -9.12 -1.65
CA VAL A 77 14.27 -8.04 -2.59
C VAL A 77 13.03 -7.48 -3.28
N CYS A 78 12.14 -8.34 -3.79
CA CYS A 78 10.89 -7.90 -4.39
C CYS A 78 10.04 -7.07 -3.40
N LEU A 79 9.97 -7.50 -2.14
CA LEU A 79 9.26 -6.79 -1.08
C LEU A 79 9.89 -5.42 -0.79
N ASN A 80 11.22 -5.34 -0.68
CA ASN A 80 11.90 -4.07 -0.44
C ASN A 80 11.75 -3.10 -1.63
N VAL A 81 11.78 -3.59 -2.87
CA VAL A 81 11.52 -2.75 -4.05
C VAL A 81 10.06 -2.26 -4.06
N ALA A 82 9.09 -3.12 -3.71
CA ALA A 82 7.69 -2.73 -3.57
C ALA A 82 7.51 -1.65 -2.48
N ILE A 83 8.12 -1.83 -1.31
CA ILE A 83 8.12 -0.85 -0.21
C ILE A 83 8.80 0.45 -0.63
N TRP A 84 9.86 0.40 -1.44
CA TRP A 84 10.48 1.60 -1.98
C TRP A 84 9.52 2.38 -2.88
N TYR A 85 8.77 1.70 -3.76
CA TYR A 85 7.75 2.35 -4.58
C TYR A 85 6.64 3.01 -3.75
N THR A 86 6.23 2.40 -2.63
CA THR A 86 5.24 3.04 -1.74
C THR A 86 5.81 4.26 -1.04
N LYS A 87 7.06 4.21 -0.56
CA LYS A 87 7.76 5.36 0.05
C LYS A 87 7.96 6.50 -0.96
N TYR A 88 8.38 6.17 -2.19
CA TYR A 88 8.52 7.14 -3.27
C TYR A 88 7.18 7.83 -3.56
N ALA A 89 6.11 7.04 -3.70
CA ALA A 89 4.76 7.55 -3.93
C ALA A 89 4.26 8.45 -2.79
N ALA A 90 4.48 8.06 -1.53
CA ALA A 90 4.12 8.85 -0.35
C ALA A 90 4.87 10.18 -0.31
N LYS A 91 6.19 10.16 -0.53
CA LYS A 91 7.02 11.38 -0.60
C LYS A 91 6.56 12.32 -1.71
N LEU A 92 6.27 11.78 -2.89
CA LEU A 92 5.80 12.55 -4.03
C LEU A 92 4.41 13.17 -3.76
N ALA A 93 3.51 12.41 -3.14
CA ALA A 93 2.18 12.87 -2.74
C ALA A 93 2.20 13.90 -1.59
N ALA A 94 3.26 13.92 -0.77
CA ALA A 94 3.43 14.87 0.32
C ALA A 94 3.90 16.27 -0.13
N LYS A 95 4.23 16.46 -1.42
CA LYS A 95 4.57 17.78 -1.96
C LYS A 95 3.38 18.74 -1.85
N GLY A 96 3.65 20.00 -1.55
CA GLY A 96 2.62 21.03 -1.42
C GLY A 96 1.82 21.27 -2.71
N GLU A 97 2.45 21.15 -3.88
CA GLU A 97 1.75 21.18 -5.16
C GLU A 97 2.16 19.96 -5.97
N VAL A 98 1.28 18.96 -6.02
CA VAL A 98 1.45 17.75 -6.83
C VAL A 98 0.88 18.05 -8.22
N THR A 99 1.73 18.01 -9.24
CA THR A 99 1.33 18.15 -10.64
C THR A 99 0.59 16.90 -11.14
N MET A 100 -0.06 17.00 -12.30
CA MET A 100 -0.78 15.86 -12.89
C MET A 100 0.15 14.69 -13.21
N ASP A 101 1.35 14.98 -13.71
CA ASP A 101 2.35 13.96 -14.04
C ASP A 101 2.84 13.25 -12.77
N GLU A 102 3.08 14.00 -11.69
CA GLU A 102 3.44 13.43 -10.40
C GLU A 102 2.31 12.60 -9.80
N ALA A 103 1.05 13.03 -9.89
CA ALA A 103 -0.09 12.23 -9.46
C ALA A 103 -0.19 10.91 -10.25
N LYS A 104 0.04 10.95 -11.57
CA LYS A 104 0.10 9.75 -12.41
C LYS A 104 1.27 8.84 -12.01
N GLU A 105 2.39 9.41 -11.61
CA GLU A 105 3.56 8.67 -11.14
C GLU A 105 3.29 8.01 -9.78
N VAL A 106 2.68 8.71 -8.81
CA VAL A 106 2.19 8.14 -7.54
C VAL A 106 1.28 6.93 -7.82
N HIS A 107 0.27 7.11 -8.68
CA HIS A 107 -0.64 6.04 -9.06
C HIS A 107 0.07 4.84 -9.72
N THR A 108 1.01 5.10 -10.63
CA THR A 108 1.79 4.05 -11.29
C THR A 108 2.66 3.27 -10.30
N CYS A 109 3.38 3.97 -9.41
CA CYS A 109 4.25 3.36 -8.42
C CYS A 109 3.48 2.46 -7.44
N LEU A 110 2.33 2.92 -6.95
CA LEU A 110 1.48 2.13 -6.05
C LEU A 110 0.92 0.88 -6.74
N ARG A 111 0.52 0.98 -8.01
CA ARG A 111 0.09 -0.19 -8.79
C ARG A 111 1.22 -1.17 -9.04
N ALA A 112 2.43 -0.68 -9.31
CA ALA A 112 3.63 -1.51 -9.45
C ALA A 112 3.96 -2.24 -8.14
N ALA A 113 3.95 -1.54 -7.00
CA ALA A 113 4.14 -2.13 -5.67
C ALA A 113 3.10 -3.23 -5.38
N GLY A 114 1.82 -2.93 -5.57
CA GLY A 114 0.73 -3.91 -5.42
C GLY A 114 0.91 -5.14 -6.32
N GLY A 115 1.45 -4.94 -7.52
CA GLY A 115 1.84 -5.99 -8.46
C GLY A 115 2.93 -6.92 -7.93
N MET A 116 3.98 -6.34 -7.37
CA MET A 116 5.09 -7.09 -6.78
C MET A 116 4.65 -7.87 -5.53
N PHE A 117 3.83 -7.28 -4.65
CA PHE A 117 3.25 -8.00 -3.51
C PHE A 117 2.38 -9.18 -3.96
N LYS A 118 1.55 -8.97 -4.99
CA LYS A 118 0.74 -10.04 -5.58
C LYS A 118 1.60 -11.15 -6.16
N PHE A 119 2.65 -10.81 -6.91
CA PHE A 119 3.59 -11.78 -7.47
C PHE A 119 4.28 -12.61 -6.37
N VAL A 120 4.79 -11.95 -5.32
CA VAL A 120 5.39 -12.64 -4.18
C VAL A 120 4.40 -13.64 -3.57
N LYS A 121 3.17 -13.18 -3.30
CA LYS A 121 2.11 -13.99 -2.68
C LYS A 121 1.75 -15.21 -3.52
N GLU A 122 1.54 -15.02 -4.82
CA GLU A 122 1.00 -16.08 -5.69
C GLU A 122 2.09 -16.99 -6.27
N SER A 123 3.30 -16.47 -6.52
CA SER A 123 4.36 -17.19 -7.25
C SER A 123 5.53 -17.63 -6.37
N LEU A 124 5.92 -16.85 -5.35
CA LEU A 124 7.11 -17.13 -4.55
C LEU A 124 6.79 -17.80 -3.21
N MET A 125 5.73 -17.37 -2.53
CA MET A 125 5.34 -17.97 -1.24
C MET A 125 5.19 -19.50 -1.30
N PRO A 126 4.53 -20.10 -2.31
CA PRO A 126 4.40 -21.56 -2.36
C PRO A 126 5.74 -22.29 -2.44
N ARG A 127 6.81 -21.61 -2.87
CA ARG A 127 8.16 -22.18 -2.99
C ARG A 127 8.95 -22.10 -1.68
N LEU A 128 8.59 -21.24 -0.72
CA LEU A 128 9.38 -20.97 0.49
C LEU A 128 9.26 -22.04 1.60
N GLY A 129 8.31 -22.98 1.49
CA GLY A 129 8.10 -24.02 2.53
C GLY A 129 7.83 -23.42 3.92
N ASP A 130 8.40 -24.02 4.97
CA ASP A 130 8.12 -23.69 6.38
C ASP A 130 8.60 -22.31 6.85
N LEU A 131 9.33 -21.55 6.03
CA LEU A 131 9.72 -20.16 6.35
C LEU A 131 8.52 -19.22 6.53
N SER A 132 7.35 -19.60 6.04
CA SER A 132 6.10 -18.82 6.18
C SER A 132 5.46 -18.90 7.58
N ALA A 133 6.07 -19.61 8.54
CA ALA A 133 5.46 -19.88 9.84
C ALA A 133 5.61 -18.74 10.87
N GLU A 134 6.54 -17.79 10.67
CA GLU A 134 6.70 -16.68 11.61
C GLU A 134 5.54 -15.68 11.48
N LYS A 135 4.71 -15.62 12.52
CA LYS A 135 3.55 -14.71 12.55
C LYS A 135 4.00 -13.25 12.49
N GLY A 136 3.52 -12.55 11.46
CA GLY A 136 3.82 -11.15 11.21
C GLY A 136 5.12 -10.88 10.45
N ALA A 137 5.85 -11.91 10.01
CA ALA A 137 6.94 -11.71 9.06
C ALA A 137 6.43 -11.18 7.72
N ASP A 138 7.30 -10.62 6.89
CA ASP A 138 6.90 -10.09 5.57
C ASP A 138 6.50 -11.21 4.59
N THR A 139 6.81 -12.46 4.94
CA THR A 139 6.38 -13.69 4.26
C THR A 139 5.08 -14.28 4.84
N ASP A 140 4.45 -13.64 5.82
CA ASP A 140 3.13 -14.01 6.32
C ASP A 140 2.05 -13.58 5.31
N GLN A 141 1.18 -14.51 4.92
CA GLN A 141 0.11 -14.25 3.95
C GLN A 141 -0.73 -13.03 4.32
N ARG A 142 -0.99 -12.84 5.62
CA ARG A 142 -1.79 -11.72 6.13
C ARG A 142 -1.12 -10.36 5.90
N VAL A 143 0.20 -10.31 6.06
CA VAL A 143 1.01 -9.10 5.86
C VAL A 143 1.07 -8.75 4.37
N LEU A 144 1.26 -9.75 3.50
CA LEU A 144 1.27 -9.56 2.06
C LEU A 144 -0.08 -9.13 1.50
N GLU A 145 -1.16 -9.73 1.99
CA GLU A 145 -2.55 -9.38 1.65
C GLU A 145 -2.84 -7.91 2.06
N ALA A 146 -2.42 -7.51 3.26
CA ALA A 146 -2.53 -6.12 3.73
C ALA A 146 -1.78 -5.13 2.83
N TYR A 147 -0.51 -5.41 2.51
CA TYR A 147 0.30 -4.55 1.63
C TYR A 147 -0.29 -4.44 0.24
N GLN A 148 -0.69 -5.56 -0.37
CA GLN A 148 -1.30 -5.57 -1.69
C GLN A 148 -2.56 -4.71 -1.72
N MET A 149 -3.47 -4.90 -0.76
CA MET A 149 -4.72 -4.14 -0.70
C MET A 149 -4.51 -2.67 -0.36
N GLN A 150 -3.56 -2.34 0.52
CA GLN A 150 -3.18 -0.96 0.81
C GLN A 150 -2.68 -0.25 -0.44
N CYS A 151 -1.77 -0.87 -1.21
CA CYS A 151 -1.24 -0.26 -2.44
C CYS A 151 -2.35 0.06 -3.44
N VAL A 152 -3.31 -0.86 -3.61
CA VAL A 152 -4.46 -0.64 -4.51
C VAL A 152 -5.39 0.44 -3.96
N ALA A 153 -5.64 0.46 -2.64
CA ALA A 153 -6.46 1.47 -2.00
C ALA A 153 -5.85 2.87 -2.14
N GLU A 154 -4.55 3.01 -1.91
CA GLU A 154 -3.82 4.27 -2.04
C GLU A 154 -3.75 4.75 -3.50
N ALA A 155 -3.59 3.83 -4.47
CA ALA A 155 -3.72 4.17 -5.88
C ALA A 155 -5.15 4.65 -6.21
N GLN A 156 -6.17 4.00 -5.61
CA GLN A 156 -7.57 4.39 -5.78
C GLN A 156 -7.85 5.80 -5.23
N GLU A 157 -7.16 6.23 -4.16
CA GLU A 157 -7.23 7.61 -3.65
C GLU A 157 -6.86 8.64 -4.72
N VAL A 158 -5.81 8.39 -5.49
CA VAL A 158 -5.39 9.27 -6.60
C VAL A 158 -6.49 9.35 -7.66
N THR A 159 -7.14 8.22 -7.97
CA THR A 159 -8.26 8.20 -8.92
C THR A 159 -9.48 8.95 -8.40
N VAL A 160 -9.81 8.81 -7.10
CA VAL A 160 -10.87 9.58 -6.45
C VAL A 160 -10.56 11.07 -6.51
N ALA A 161 -9.35 11.47 -6.12
CA ALA A 161 -8.88 12.85 -6.17
C ALA A 161 -9.05 13.45 -7.58
N ARG A 162 -8.66 12.70 -8.60
CA ARG A 162 -8.80 13.11 -10.00
C ARG A 162 -10.26 13.20 -10.43
N ALA A 163 -11.09 12.26 -10.00
CA ALA A 163 -12.52 12.27 -10.31
C ALA A 163 -13.22 13.52 -9.75
N VAL A 164 -12.83 13.93 -8.53
CA VAL A 164 -13.31 15.18 -7.89
C VAL A 164 -12.81 16.41 -8.63
N GLU A 165 -11.51 16.46 -8.97
CA GLU A 165 -10.91 17.59 -9.69
C GLU A 165 -11.54 17.81 -11.07
N LEU A 166 -11.80 16.72 -11.80
CA LEU A 166 -12.47 16.74 -13.10
C LEU A 166 -14.00 16.90 -13.00
N LYS A 167 -14.54 17.09 -11.79
CA LYS A 167 -15.98 17.30 -11.54
C LYS A 167 -16.86 16.19 -12.15
N HIS A 168 -16.43 14.94 -12.04
CA HIS A 168 -17.26 13.80 -12.43
C HIS A 168 -18.56 13.75 -11.60
N LYS A 169 -19.54 12.97 -12.07
CA LYS A 169 -20.83 12.78 -11.39
C LYS A 169 -20.62 12.31 -9.94
N ALA A 170 -21.38 12.88 -9.01
CA ALA A 170 -21.32 12.54 -7.59
C ALA A 170 -21.54 11.04 -7.34
N SER A 171 -22.42 10.37 -8.10
CA SER A 171 -22.64 8.93 -8.00
C SER A 171 -21.37 8.11 -8.29
N LEU A 172 -20.59 8.49 -9.31
CA LEU A 172 -19.31 7.84 -9.61
C LEU A 172 -18.31 8.06 -8.47
N ILE A 173 -18.19 9.28 -7.94
CA ILE A 173 -17.26 9.57 -6.84
C ILE A 173 -17.66 8.80 -5.58
N SER A 174 -18.96 8.72 -5.29
CA SER A 174 -19.51 7.91 -4.21
C SER A 174 -19.16 6.43 -4.36
N ALA A 175 -19.30 5.88 -5.57
CA ALA A 175 -18.95 4.48 -5.83
C ALA A 175 -17.44 4.22 -5.68
N LEU A 176 -16.58 5.09 -6.24
CA LEU A 176 -15.12 4.96 -6.13
C LEU A 176 -14.65 5.04 -4.67
N THR A 177 -15.20 5.96 -3.89
CA THR A 177 -14.85 6.11 -2.46
C THR A 177 -15.37 4.95 -1.61
N ASN A 178 -16.53 4.39 -1.93
CA ASN A 178 -17.03 3.17 -1.28
C ASN A 178 -16.10 1.97 -1.54
N GLU A 179 -15.66 1.75 -2.79
CA GLU A 179 -14.69 0.71 -3.12
C GLU A 179 -13.34 0.95 -2.43
N THR A 180 -12.88 2.20 -2.34
CA THR A 180 -11.67 2.58 -1.61
C THR A 180 -11.77 2.20 -0.12
N SER A 181 -12.91 2.50 0.51
CA SER A 181 -13.18 2.13 1.91
C SER A 181 -13.14 0.62 2.13
N LYS A 182 -13.73 -0.16 1.20
CA LYS A 182 -13.71 -1.63 1.27
C LYS A 182 -12.30 -2.20 1.15
N LEU A 183 -11.47 -1.65 0.28
CA LEU A 183 -10.06 -2.08 0.15
C LEU A 183 -9.29 -1.84 1.45
N PHE A 184 -9.43 -0.65 2.07
CA PHE A 184 -8.81 -0.39 3.36
C PHE A 184 -9.36 -1.26 4.50
N THR A 185 -10.67 -1.54 4.48
CA THR A 185 -11.31 -2.45 5.43
C THR A 185 -10.74 -3.86 5.28
N ALA A 186 -10.63 -4.37 4.06
CA ALA A 186 -10.06 -5.69 3.78
C ALA A 186 -8.57 -5.77 4.18
N ALA A 187 -7.80 -4.70 3.94
CA ALA A 187 -6.43 -4.58 4.44
C ALA A 187 -6.36 -4.66 5.97
N SER A 188 -7.18 -3.87 6.69
CA SER A 188 -7.26 -3.92 8.15
C SER A 188 -7.66 -5.30 8.67
N ASP A 189 -8.62 -5.93 8.00
CA ASP A 189 -9.18 -7.23 8.34
C ASP A 189 -8.14 -8.34 8.24
N SER A 190 -7.27 -8.30 7.22
CA SER A 190 -6.18 -9.25 7.07
C SER A 190 -5.21 -9.23 8.27
N LEU A 191 -5.02 -8.06 8.90
CA LEU A 191 -4.13 -7.89 10.05
C LEU A 191 -4.79 -8.19 11.41
N LYS A 192 -6.10 -8.47 11.47
CA LYS A 192 -6.83 -8.68 12.75
C LYS A 192 -6.23 -9.76 13.64
N SER A 193 -5.63 -10.79 13.05
CA SER A 193 -5.03 -11.92 13.77
C SER A 193 -3.50 -11.82 13.91
N VAL A 194 -2.89 -10.72 13.43
CA VAL A 194 -1.48 -10.40 13.67
C VAL A 194 -1.37 -9.74 15.04
N GLU A 195 -0.25 -9.96 15.72
CA GLU A 195 -0.03 -9.46 17.08
C GLU A 195 -0.18 -7.92 17.13
N PRO A 196 -1.02 -7.37 18.03
CA PRO A 196 -1.26 -5.92 18.09
C PRO A 196 -0.01 -5.07 18.35
N THR A 197 0.99 -5.62 19.05
CA THR A 197 2.28 -4.95 19.31
C THR A 197 3.06 -4.69 18.02
N LYS A 198 2.88 -5.54 16.99
CA LYS A 198 3.50 -5.43 15.68
C LYS A 198 2.65 -4.61 14.71
N ALA A 199 1.40 -5.03 14.51
CA ALA A 199 0.54 -4.50 13.46
C ALA A 199 -0.49 -3.45 13.93
N GLY A 200 -0.61 -3.18 15.23
CA GLY A 200 -1.68 -2.34 15.78
C GLY A 200 -1.69 -0.91 15.22
N LYS A 201 -0.53 -0.27 15.11
CA LYS A 201 -0.40 1.08 14.52
C LYS A 201 -0.79 1.09 13.04
N TRP A 202 -0.33 0.10 12.29
CA TRP A 202 -0.66 -0.06 10.86
C TRP A 202 -2.16 -0.31 10.66
N LYS A 203 -2.75 -1.20 11.45
CA LYS A 203 -4.18 -1.46 11.45
C LYS A 203 -5.00 -0.19 11.74
N LYS A 204 -4.57 0.65 12.68
CA LYS A 204 -5.23 1.94 12.98
C LYS A 204 -5.20 2.90 11.79
N TYR A 205 -4.09 2.93 11.04
CA TYR A 205 -4.02 3.71 9.80
C TYR A 205 -5.04 3.22 8.76
N LEU A 206 -5.14 1.91 8.57
CA LEU A 206 -6.10 1.31 7.63
C LEU A 206 -7.56 1.54 8.08
N ASP A 207 -7.86 1.38 9.37
CA ASP A 207 -9.18 1.66 9.95
C ASP A 207 -9.57 3.14 9.80
N LEU A 208 -8.60 4.07 9.97
CA LEU A 208 -8.80 5.49 9.74
C LEU A 208 -9.17 5.78 8.29
N LYS A 209 -8.39 5.23 7.35
CA LYS A 209 -8.61 5.45 5.92
C LYS A 209 -9.95 4.86 5.46
N ALA A 210 -10.29 3.66 5.95
CA ALA A 210 -11.59 3.05 5.72
C ALA A 210 -12.74 3.96 6.19
N ALA A 211 -12.71 4.41 7.46
CA ALA A 211 -13.76 5.29 7.99
C ALA A 211 -13.84 6.63 7.24
N PHE A 212 -12.69 7.21 6.87
CA PHE A 212 -12.62 8.46 6.11
C PHE A 212 -13.24 8.32 4.71
N TYR A 213 -12.87 7.28 3.95
CA TYR A 213 -13.42 7.07 2.61
C TYR A 213 -14.88 6.62 2.63
N GLN A 214 -15.33 5.92 3.68
CA GLN A 214 -16.76 5.63 3.88
C GLN A 214 -17.55 6.93 4.11
N SER A 215 -17.02 7.85 4.94
CA SER A 215 -17.61 9.18 5.12
C SER A 215 -17.69 9.92 3.78
N TYR A 216 -16.62 9.85 2.98
CA TYR A 216 -16.57 10.51 1.68
C TYR A 216 -17.61 9.96 0.69
N ALA A 217 -17.82 8.64 0.69
CA ALA A 217 -18.87 7.98 -0.09
C ALA A 217 -20.26 8.49 0.26
N TYR A 218 -20.61 8.49 1.55
CA TYR A 218 -21.90 9.02 1.99
C TYR A 218 -22.09 10.52 1.68
N CYS A 219 -21.01 11.29 1.68
CA CYS A 219 -21.05 12.72 1.32
C CYS A 219 -21.54 12.93 -0.13
N PHE A 220 -20.97 12.18 -1.08
CA PHE A 220 -21.35 12.26 -2.50
C PHE A 220 -22.64 11.48 -2.83
N CYS A 221 -22.96 10.44 -2.06
CA CYS A 221 -24.29 9.80 -2.09
C CYS A 221 -25.38 10.82 -1.73
N GLY A 222 -25.18 11.59 -0.65
CA GLY A 222 -26.10 12.66 -0.26
C GLY A 222 -26.29 13.72 -1.34
N GLU A 223 -25.21 14.11 -2.03
CA GLU A 223 -25.29 15.02 -3.19
C GLU A 223 -26.10 14.43 -4.35
N THR A 224 -25.92 13.14 -4.64
CA THR A 224 -26.67 12.43 -5.68
C THR A 224 -28.16 12.39 -5.34
N LEU A 225 -28.50 11.96 -4.13
CA LEU A 225 -29.88 11.88 -3.65
C LEU A 225 -30.57 13.25 -3.61
N LEU A 226 -29.84 14.31 -3.29
CA LEU A 226 -30.38 15.68 -3.31
C LEU A 226 -30.71 16.11 -4.75
N ALA A 227 -29.85 15.78 -5.71
CA ALA A 227 -30.09 16.06 -7.13
C ALA A 227 -31.24 15.23 -7.73
N GLU A 228 -31.64 14.13 -7.08
CA GLU A 228 -32.79 13.28 -7.44
C GLU A 228 -34.06 13.65 -6.65
N ASP A 229 -34.09 14.82 -6.01
CA ASP A 229 -35.19 15.30 -5.16
C ASP A 229 -35.47 14.40 -3.93
N GLN A 230 -34.62 13.42 -3.61
CA GLN A 230 -34.76 12.53 -2.46
C GLN A 230 -34.20 13.16 -1.16
N CYS A 231 -34.62 14.39 -0.86
CA CYS A 231 -34.00 15.23 0.16
C CYS A 231 -33.93 14.60 1.57
N GLY A 232 -34.97 13.88 2.01
CA GLY A 232 -34.96 13.17 3.31
C GLY A 232 -33.86 12.10 3.40
N LYS A 233 -33.63 11.35 2.31
CA LYS A 233 -32.54 10.37 2.23
C LYS A 233 -31.18 11.05 2.14
N ALA A 234 -31.09 12.16 1.41
CA ALA A 234 -29.87 12.97 1.31
C ALA A 234 -29.40 13.47 2.68
N ILE A 235 -30.31 14.00 3.50
CA ILE A 235 -30.02 14.41 4.89
C ILE A 235 -29.47 13.23 5.69
N ARG A 236 -30.14 12.06 5.63
CA ARG A 236 -29.69 10.89 6.40
C ARG A 236 -28.33 10.37 5.96
N ALA A 237 -28.02 10.40 4.66
CA ALA A 237 -26.69 10.07 4.13
C ALA A 237 -25.63 11.02 4.67
N LEU A 238 -25.88 12.33 4.64
CA LEU A 238 -24.96 13.36 5.12
C LEU A 238 -24.75 13.30 6.65
N GLN A 239 -25.77 12.92 7.41
CA GLN A 239 -25.61 12.61 8.84
C GLN A 239 -24.71 11.40 9.09
N GLU A 240 -24.83 10.33 8.28
CA GLU A 240 -23.92 9.18 8.39
C GLU A 240 -22.49 9.56 7.99
N SER A 241 -22.34 10.42 6.96
CA SER A 241 -21.05 10.98 6.56
C SER A 241 -20.37 11.72 7.71
N ASP A 242 -21.07 12.63 8.41
CA ASP A 242 -20.53 13.38 9.57
C ASP A 242 -20.16 12.45 10.73
N LYS A 243 -21.00 11.46 11.04
CA LYS A 243 -20.72 10.44 12.06
C LYS A 243 -19.45 9.65 11.75
N LEU A 244 -19.27 9.20 10.50
CA LEU A 244 -18.08 8.46 10.07
C LEU A 244 -16.84 9.33 10.03
N TYR A 245 -16.97 10.62 9.67
CA TYR A 245 -15.87 11.58 9.72
C TYR A 245 -15.35 11.77 11.15
N LYS A 246 -16.25 11.95 12.13
CA LYS A 246 -15.90 12.02 13.57
C LYS A 246 -15.27 10.71 14.07
N LYS A 247 -15.74 9.56 13.58
CA LYS A 247 -15.09 8.26 13.87
C LYS A 247 -13.66 8.22 13.33
N ALA A 248 -13.43 8.67 12.09
CA ALA A 248 -12.10 8.74 11.50
C ALA A 248 -11.19 9.69 12.30
N GLU A 249 -11.73 10.81 12.80
CA GLU A 249 -11.01 11.76 13.65
C GLU A 249 -10.57 11.11 14.97
N ALA A 250 -11.48 10.40 15.66
CA ALA A 250 -11.15 9.66 16.87
C ALA A 250 -10.04 8.61 16.63
N ILE A 251 -10.14 7.82 15.56
CA ILE A 251 -9.13 6.82 15.20
C ILE A 251 -7.78 7.51 14.89
N SER A 252 -7.80 8.70 14.28
CA SER A 252 -6.56 9.44 13.98
C SER A 252 -5.79 9.86 15.23
N HIS A 253 -6.51 10.24 16.29
CA HIS A 253 -5.90 10.53 17.58
C HIS A 253 -5.31 9.28 18.21
N GLU A 254 -6.04 8.16 18.18
CA GLU A 254 -5.54 6.86 18.66
C GLU A 254 -4.31 6.39 17.87
N TYR A 255 -4.27 6.58 16.56
CA TYR A 255 -3.11 6.28 15.72
C TYR A 255 -1.86 7.02 16.21
N SER A 256 -1.97 8.31 16.53
CA SER A 256 -0.83 9.12 16.96
C SER A 256 -0.27 8.74 18.33
N SER A 257 -1.08 8.11 19.19
CA SER A 257 -0.65 7.62 20.50
C SER A 257 -0.27 6.15 20.51
N THR A 258 -0.56 5.42 19.43
CA THR A 258 -0.23 3.99 19.30
C THR A 258 1.25 3.82 18.95
N ARG A 259 1.96 3.02 19.75
CA ARG A 259 3.34 2.60 19.44
C ARG A 259 3.33 1.55 18.33
N GLY A 260 4.32 1.62 17.44
CA GLY A 260 4.51 0.65 16.37
C GLY A 260 5.51 1.16 15.33
N PRO A 261 5.79 0.37 14.28
CA PRO A 261 6.70 0.73 13.21
C PRO A 261 6.35 2.07 12.53
N GLY A 262 7.35 2.73 11.97
CA GLY A 262 7.19 3.98 11.22
C GLY A 262 7.08 5.24 12.09
N THR A 263 7.07 6.40 11.42
CA THR A 263 7.01 7.72 12.07
C THR A 263 5.64 7.99 12.68
N THR A 264 5.59 8.86 13.69
CA THR A 264 4.32 9.29 14.29
C THR A 264 3.81 10.51 13.55
N ALA A 265 2.62 10.41 12.96
CA ALA A 265 1.95 11.50 12.26
C ALA A 265 0.69 11.96 13.02
N ARG A 266 0.14 13.12 12.62
CA ARG A 266 -1.11 13.68 13.15
C ARG A 266 -2.13 13.86 12.01
N PRO A 267 -2.76 12.78 11.51
CA PRO A 267 -3.54 12.83 10.27
C PRO A 267 -4.69 13.84 10.29
N TRP A 268 -5.30 14.11 11.45
CA TRP A 268 -6.37 15.12 11.60
C TRP A 268 -5.92 16.54 11.25
N GLN A 269 -4.62 16.82 11.28
CA GLN A 269 -4.05 18.12 10.92
C GLN A 269 -3.68 18.21 9.43
N HIS A 270 -3.75 17.10 8.70
CA HIS A 270 -3.33 17.06 7.31
C HIS A 270 -4.44 17.62 6.39
N PRO A 271 -4.06 18.23 5.24
CA PRO A 271 -5.02 18.84 4.32
C PRO A 271 -6.12 17.90 3.82
N PHE A 272 -5.82 16.61 3.57
CA PHE A 272 -6.83 15.64 3.14
C PHE A 272 -7.98 15.55 4.15
N PHE A 273 -7.66 15.57 5.45
CA PHE A 273 -8.63 15.43 6.52
C PHE A 273 -9.45 16.71 6.68
N LEU A 274 -8.75 17.85 6.78
CA LEU A 274 -9.35 19.16 7.02
C LEU A 274 -10.30 19.63 5.91
N LYS A 275 -10.13 19.16 4.67
CA LYS A 275 -10.98 19.55 3.53
C LYS A 275 -12.37 18.91 3.55
N LEU A 276 -12.51 17.68 4.05
CA LEU A 276 -13.78 16.94 3.98
C LEU A 276 -14.84 17.48 4.94
N GLY A 277 -14.46 17.79 6.19
CA GLY A 277 -15.39 18.27 7.22
C GLY A 277 -16.26 19.48 6.79
N PRO A 278 -15.67 20.58 6.28
CA PRO A 278 -16.42 21.71 5.75
C PRO A 278 -17.36 21.37 4.59
N ILE A 279 -16.96 20.44 3.70
CA ILE A 279 -17.78 19.99 2.57
C ILE A 279 -19.04 19.29 3.08
N ILE A 280 -18.89 18.38 4.05
CA ILE A 280 -20.01 17.66 4.67
C ILE A 280 -20.99 18.65 5.31
N ARG A 281 -20.50 19.60 6.13
CA ARG A 281 -21.33 20.59 6.81
C ARG A 281 -22.12 21.44 5.82
N LYS A 282 -21.45 22.00 4.82
CA LYS A 282 -22.09 22.83 3.78
C LYS A 282 -23.19 22.08 3.03
N LYS A 283 -22.94 20.81 2.67
CA LYS A 283 -23.94 19.98 1.98
C LYS A 283 -25.12 19.63 2.89
N LEU A 284 -24.85 19.32 4.17
CA LEU A 284 -25.89 19.01 5.15
C LEU A 284 -26.78 20.22 5.45
N GLU A 285 -26.19 21.41 5.60
CA GLU A 285 -26.93 22.67 5.76
C GLU A 285 -27.83 22.95 4.56
N LYS A 286 -27.29 22.78 3.33
CA LYS A 286 -28.07 22.91 2.09
C LYS A 286 -29.25 21.95 2.05
N ALA A 287 -29.03 20.65 2.33
CA ALA A 287 -30.09 19.66 2.30
C ALA A 287 -31.16 19.93 3.37
N ASN A 288 -30.77 20.34 4.58
CA ASN A 288 -31.74 20.73 5.62
C ASN A 288 -32.56 21.96 5.23
N HIS A 289 -31.92 22.96 4.63
CA HIS A 289 -32.60 24.14 4.12
C HIS A 289 -33.61 23.75 3.04
N GLU A 290 -33.20 23.06 1.98
CA GLU A 290 -34.11 22.64 0.92
C GLU A 290 -35.26 21.76 1.44
N ASN A 291 -35.00 20.87 2.40
CA ASN A 291 -36.06 20.06 3.00
C ASN A 291 -37.03 20.90 3.84
N GLY A 292 -36.56 21.93 4.54
CA GLY A 292 -37.39 22.78 5.38
C GLY A 292 -38.22 23.82 4.61
N PHE A 293 -37.85 24.13 3.37
CA PHE A 293 -38.52 25.14 2.54
C PHE A 293 -39.28 24.56 1.33
N ILE A 294 -38.80 23.45 0.76
CA ILE A 294 -39.28 22.93 -0.53
C ILE A 294 -39.92 21.55 -0.36
N TYR A 295 -39.16 20.57 0.14
CA TYR A 295 -39.55 19.15 0.02
C TYR A 295 -40.37 18.60 1.19
N PHE A 296 -40.10 19.02 2.42
CA PHE A 296 -40.72 18.50 3.64
C PHE A 296 -40.67 16.96 3.77
N HIS A 297 -39.65 16.33 3.17
CA HIS A 297 -39.49 14.88 3.20
C HIS A 297 -39.12 14.40 4.61
N LYS A 298 -39.73 13.29 5.03
CA LYS A 298 -39.34 12.61 6.27
C LYS A 298 -37.92 12.05 6.13
N VAL A 299 -37.08 12.33 7.12
CA VAL A 299 -35.72 11.75 7.20
C VAL A 299 -35.83 10.29 7.64
N PRO A 300 -35.33 9.31 6.85
CA PRO A 300 -35.33 7.91 7.24
C PRO A 300 -34.45 7.64 8.47
N PRO A 301 -34.74 6.58 9.25
CA PRO A 301 -33.90 6.21 10.41
C PRO A 301 -32.56 5.60 9.98
N GLU A 302 -32.55 4.79 8.92
CA GLU A 302 -31.37 4.08 8.44
C GLU A 302 -30.69 4.82 7.28
N PRO A 303 -29.35 4.76 7.19
CA PRO A 303 -28.64 5.34 6.07
C PRO A 303 -28.97 4.59 4.78
N PRO A 304 -28.98 5.29 3.63
CA PRO A 304 -29.19 4.63 2.35
C PRO A 304 -28.07 3.63 2.07
N GLU A 305 -28.40 2.54 1.38
CA GLU A 305 -27.38 1.62 0.89
C GLU A 305 -26.54 2.31 -0.19
N LEU A 306 -25.22 2.21 -0.07
CA LEU A 306 -24.31 2.75 -1.08
C LEU A 306 -24.25 1.81 -2.27
N GLU A 307 -24.41 2.36 -3.47
CA GLU A 307 -24.23 1.61 -4.70
C GLU A 307 -22.84 0.96 -4.77
N LEU A 308 -22.80 -0.30 -5.24
CA LEU A 308 -21.65 -1.19 -5.08
C LEU A 308 -20.72 -1.27 -6.30
N LYS A 309 -20.98 -0.57 -7.42
CA LYS A 309 -20.20 -0.80 -8.64
C LYS A 309 -19.79 0.49 -9.33
N ALA A 310 -18.60 0.98 -9.02
CA ALA A 310 -17.89 1.84 -9.95
C ALA A 310 -17.59 1.01 -11.21
N THR A 311 -18.17 1.39 -12.34
CA THR A 311 -17.96 0.69 -13.63
C THR A 311 -16.64 1.05 -14.30
N HIS A 312 -16.03 2.16 -13.89
CA HIS A 312 -14.79 2.70 -14.43
C HIS A 312 -13.91 3.28 -13.32
N GLY A 313 -12.60 3.39 -13.55
CA GLY A 313 -11.67 4.06 -12.62
C GLY A 313 -11.22 3.21 -11.43
N LEU A 314 -11.47 1.90 -11.44
CA LEU A 314 -10.94 1.01 -10.42
C LEU A 314 -9.44 0.75 -10.65
N ALA A 315 -8.64 0.98 -9.61
CA ALA A 315 -7.23 0.63 -9.58
C ALA A 315 -7.08 -0.89 -9.48
N SER A 316 -6.02 -1.40 -10.10
CA SER A 316 -5.65 -2.81 -10.03
C SER A 316 -4.14 -2.96 -9.93
N PRO A 317 -3.62 -4.02 -9.28
CA PRO A 317 -2.20 -4.32 -9.32
C PRO A 317 -1.70 -4.38 -10.77
N GLN A 318 -0.55 -3.74 -11.05
CA GLN A 318 0.13 -3.93 -12.31
C GLN A 318 0.77 -5.31 -12.32
N GLU A 319 0.65 -6.07 -13.41
CA GLU A 319 1.31 -7.37 -13.49
C GLU A 319 2.82 -7.21 -13.41
N PHE A 320 3.46 -7.99 -12.53
CA PHE A 320 4.90 -8.05 -12.38
C PHE A 320 5.41 -9.42 -12.84
N THR A 321 6.43 -9.40 -13.68
CA THR A 321 7.11 -10.60 -14.18
C THR A 321 8.60 -10.50 -13.90
N LEU A 322 9.23 -11.63 -13.56
CA LEU A 322 10.67 -11.67 -13.42
C LEU A 322 11.36 -11.35 -14.76
N PRO A 323 12.51 -10.64 -14.73
CA PRO A 323 13.30 -10.45 -15.94
C PRO A 323 13.88 -11.79 -16.41
N ALA A 324 14.19 -11.86 -17.71
CA ALA A 324 14.91 -12.98 -18.30
C ALA A 324 16.28 -13.20 -17.60
N PRO A 325 16.81 -14.43 -17.59
CA PRO A 325 18.13 -14.69 -17.06
C PRO A 325 19.19 -13.83 -17.76
N HIS A 326 20.12 -13.29 -16.98
CA HIS A 326 21.22 -12.51 -17.53
C HIS A 326 22.08 -13.38 -18.46
N ALA A 327 22.64 -12.80 -19.53
CA ALA A 327 23.48 -13.49 -20.52
C ALA A 327 24.75 -14.17 -19.95
N LEU A 328 25.06 -13.95 -18.66
CA LEU A 328 26.17 -14.62 -17.98
C LEU A 328 25.82 -16.06 -17.56
N TRP A 329 24.52 -16.37 -17.47
CA TRP A 329 24.02 -17.72 -17.24
C TRP A 329 24.07 -18.54 -18.52
N SER A 330 25.29 -18.91 -18.94
CA SER A 330 25.50 -19.94 -19.96
C SER A 330 25.47 -21.34 -19.35
N GLY A 331 25.28 -22.36 -20.20
CA GLY A 331 25.35 -23.76 -19.79
C GLY A 331 26.69 -24.10 -19.11
N ASP A 332 27.80 -23.61 -19.67
CA ASP A 332 29.14 -23.82 -19.12
C ASP A 332 29.32 -23.14 -17.76
N THR A 333 28.86 -21.89 -17.61
CA THR A 333 28.92 -21.17 -16.34
C THR A 333 28.13 -21.91 -15.26
N TYR A 334 26.90 -22.32 -15.57
CA TYR A 334 26.04 -23.04 -14.62
C TYR A 334 26.60 -24.44 -14.29
N ALA A 335 27.14 -25.16 -15.28
CA ALA A 335 27.80 -26.44 -15.07
C ALA A 335 29.03 -26.32 -14.18
N GLY A 336 29.81 -25.25 -14.32
CA GLY A 336 31.03 -25.00 -13.56
C GLY A 336 30.84 -24.82 -12.04
N PHE A 337 29.63 -24.52 -11.57
CA PHE A 337 29.34 -24.49 -10.13
C PHE A 337 29.17 -25.90 -9.55
N ASP A 338 30.07 -26.25 -8.63
CA ASP A 338 30.00 -27.48 -7.85
C ASP A 338 29.28 -27.25 -6.52
N ALA A 339 27.98 -27.56 -6.50
CA ALA A 339 27.11 -27.38 -5.34
C ALA A 339 27.54 -28.21 -4.12
N SER A 340 28.29 -29.30 -4.31
CA SER A 340 28.72 -30.19 -3.22
C SER A 340 29.75 -29.54 -2.28
N LYS A 341 30.44 -28.50 -2.76
CA LYS A 341 31.49 -27.78 -2.02
C LYS A 341 30.96 -26.64 -1.15
N ALA A 342 29.69 -26.32 -1.25
CA ALA A 342 29.08 -25.23 -0.51
C ALA A 342 28.39 -25.75 0.76
N HIS A 343 28.82 -25.21 1.90
CA HIS A 343 28.27 -25.53 3.22
C HIS A 343 27.85 -24.22 3.91
N PRO A 344 26.65 -23.68 3.59
CA PRO A 344 26.16 -22.49 4.29
C PRO A 344 25.97 -22.79 5.78
N PRO A 345 26.22 -21.82 6.66
CA PRO A 345 26.04 -22.00 8.10
C PRO A 345 24.57 -22.32 8.43
N PRO A 346 24.28 -22.99 9.55
CA PRO A 346 22.90 -23.16 10.04
C PRO A 346 22.22 -21.80 10.29
N ALA A 347 20.92 -21.70 10.02
CA ALA A 347 20.15 -20.47 10.23
C ALA A 347 20.23 -19.95 11.69
N SER A 348 20.26 -20.84 12.68
CA SER A 348 20.41 -20.49 14.10
C SER A 348 21.74 -19.81 14.43
N GLN A 349 22.82 -20.20 13.77
CA GLN A 349 24.14 -19.56 13.91
C GLN A 349 24.18 -18.24 13.13
N ALA A 350 23.51 -18.17 11.98
CA ALA A 350 23.44 -16.96 11.18
C ALA A 350 22.59 -15.86 11.84
N ALA A 351 21.54 -16.21 12.59
CA ALA A 351 20.61 -15.28 13.23
C ALA A 351 21.17 -14.55 14.47
N SER A 352 22.46 -14.70 14.81
CA SER A 352 23.04 -14.07 16.00
C SER A 352 23.03 -12.53 15.91
N GLY A 353 22.28 -11.89 16.81
CA GLY A 353 22.25 -10.45 17.04
C GLY A 353 21.29 -9.67 16.15
N ASP A 354 20.82 -8.54 16.66
CA ASP A 354 19.96 -7.60 15.94
C ASP A 354 20.72 -6.95 14.77
N VAL A 355 20.01 -6.74 13.66
CA VAL A 355 20.53 -5.98 12.52
C VAL A 355 20.29 -4.49 12.78
N LYS A 356 21.34 -3.68 12.64
CA LYS A 356 21.20 -2.22 12.76
C LYS A 356 20.31 -1.69 11.62
N PRO A 357 19.36 -0.80 11.91
CA PRO A 357 18.58 -0.12 10.88
C PRO A 357 19.48 0.55 9.85
N VAL A 358 19.09 0.47 8.58
CA VAL A 358 19.79 1.18 7.50
C VAL A 358 19.47 2.67 7.61
N PRO A 359 20.46 3.57 7.62
CA PRO A 359 20.20 5.01 7.62
C PRO A 359 19.48 5.42 6.33
N GLU A 360 18.26 5.94 6.46
CA GLU A 360 17.55 6.62 5.37
C GLU A 360 17.81 8.14 5.51
N PRO A 361 17.91 8.90 4.40
CA PRO A 361 17.98 10.35 4.44
C PRO A 361 16.80 10.94 5.21
N GLU A 362 17.03 12.01 5.97
CA GLU A 362 15.94 12.72 6.65
C GLU A 362 14.95 13.26 5.60
N ASP A 363 13.67 12.99 5.81
CA ASP A 363 12.61 13.55 4.98
C ASP A 363 12.43 15.03 5.35
N SER A 364 13.13 15.91 4.64
CA SER A 364 13.05 17.37 4.81
C SER A 364 11.77 17.97 4.22
N SER A 365 10.83 17.13 3.75
CA SER A 365 9.59 17.59 3.13
C SER A 365 8.74 18.33 4.18
N PRO A 366 8.48 19.63 4.00
CA PRO A 366 7.56 20.32 4.88
C PRO A 366 6.17 19.68 4.68
N VAL A 367 5.51 19.25 5.76
CA VAL A 367 4.05 19.06 5.76
C VAL A 367 3.41 20.46 5.67
N LYS A 368 3.59 21.13 4.53
CA LYS A 368 2.96 22.41 4.22
C LYS A 368 1.62 22.12 3.55
N PRO A 369 0.60 22.96 3.79
CA PRO A 369 -0.73 22.73 3.25
C PRO A 369 -0.69 22.71 1.73
N ALA A 370 -1.10 21.58 1.14
CA ALA A 370 -1.21 21.47 -0.30
C ALA A 370 -2.43 22.25 -0.82
N ASN A 371 -2.21 23.12 -1.80
CA ASN A 371 -3.22 24.01 -2.40
C ASN A 371 -4.15 23.30 -3.41
N ASN A 372 -3.94 22.02 -3.69
CA ASN A 372 -4.81 21.26 -4.60
C ASN A 372 -6.20 21.01 -3.97
N SER A 373 -7.27 20.93 -4.76
CA SER A 373 -8.62 20.73 -4.24
C SER A 373 -8.87 19.34 -3.62
N SER A 374 -7.98 18.38 -3.86
CA SER A 374 -8.14 16.97 -3.47
C SER A 374 -7.43 16.59 -2.16
N GLY A 375 -6.37 17.29 -1.75
CA GLY A 375 -5.71 17.10 -0.46
C GLY A 375 -4.99 15.76 -0.23
N CYS A 376 -5.01 14.80 -1.15
CA CYS A 376 -4.41 13.47 -0.97
C CYS A 376 -2.90 13.53 -0.72
N VAL A 377 -2.50 13.28 0.53
CA VAL A 377 -1.16 12.87 0.90
C VAL A 377 -1.26 11.37 1.23
N VAL A 378 -0.63 10.54 0.40
CA VAL A 378 -0.43 9.12 0.68
C VAL A 378 0.66 9.03 1.74
N SER A 379 0.43 8.30 2.83
CA SER A 379 1.35 8.23 3.98
C SER A 379 2.26 7.02 3.94
#